data_AF-A0A7U5LZX0-F1
#
_entry.id   AF-A0A7U5LZX0-F1
#
_cell.length_a   1.000
_cell.length_b   1.000
_cell.length_c   1.000
_cell.angle_alpha   90.00
_cell.angle_beta   90.00
_cell.angle_gamma   90.00
#
_symmetry.space_group_name_H-M   'P 1'
#
loop_
_entity.id
_entity.type
_entity.pdbx_description
1 polymer ?
#
loop_
_entity_poly.entity_id
_entity_poly.type
_entity_poly.pdbx_seq_one_letter_code
_entity_poly.pdbx_strand_id
1 'polypeptide(L)'
;MKFLGGRIPDPPEYSYAADSILSAFSTICRSRRYEQGIPLSLDQQAINVYAEHNDLPVAAHIFNDCIFALDNLFLEECHKKATQRATKT
;
A
#
# COMPACT_ATOMS: atom_id res chain seq x y z
N MET A 1 8.97 10.76 -31.32
CA MET A 1 9.50 11.65 -30.26
C MET A 1 11.00 11.41 -30.13
N LYS A 2 11.84 12.37 -30.57
CA LYS A 2 13.29 12.34 -30.38
C LYS A 2 13.62 13.26 -29.20
N PHE A 3 14.12 12.68 -28.10
CA PHE A 3 14.60 13.46 -26.96
C PHE A 3 16.05 13.90 -27.19
N LEU A 4 16.31 15.19 -26.92
CA LEU A 4 17.60 15.85 -27.13
C LEU A 4 18.68 15.25 -26.20
N GLY A 5 19.60 14.47 -26.77
CA GLY A 5 20.97 14.28 -26.26
C GLY A 5 21.20 13.49 -24.97
N GLY A 6 20.17 13.09 -24.23
CA GLY A 6 20.32 12.25 -23.03
C GLY A 6 20.04 10.77 -23.32
N ARG A 7 20.93 9.87 -22.88
CA ARG A 7 20.61 8.43 -22.82
C ARG A 7 19.31 8.28 -22.03
N ILE A 8 18.34 7.57 -22.61
CA ILE A 8 17.16 7.12 -21.86
C ILE A 8 17.71 6.22 -20.74
N PRO A 9 17.40 6.51 -19.45
CA PRO A 9 17.83 5.63 -18.38
C PRO A 9 17.22 4.25 -18.62
N ASP A 10 18.02 3.21 -18.40
CA ASP A 10 17.52 1.84 -18.47
C ASP A 10 16.31 1.70 -17.53
N PRO A 11 15.30 0.89 -17.92
CA PRO A 11 14.14 0.68 -17.07
C PRO A 11 14.58 0.17 -15.69
N PRO A 12 13.85 0.51 -14.62
CA PRO A 12 14.22 0.07 -13.28
C PRO A 12 14.24 -1.45 -13.20
N GLU A 13 15.22 -1.98 -12.47
CA GLU A 13 15.27 -3.40 -12.17
C GLU A 13 14.08 -3.82 -11.30
N TYR A 14 13.65 -5.06 -11.47
CA TYR A 14 12.56 -5.61 -10.67
C TYR A 14 12.98 -5.70 -9.20
N SER A 15 12.16 -5.13 -8.32
CA SER A 15 12.40 -5.16 -6.87
C SER A 15 11.56 -6.25 -6.21
N TYR A 16 12.21 -7.36 -5.86
CA TYR A 16 11.59 -8.43 -5.07
C TYR A 16 11.13 -7.94 -3.69
N ALA A 17 11.81 -6.96 -3.10
CA ALA A 17 11.39 -6.34 -1.85
C ALA A 17 10.07 -5.58 -2.01
N ALA A 18 9.92 -4.81 -3.09
CA ALA A 18 8.68 -4.09 -3.38
C ALA A 18 7.51 -5.06 -3.64
N ASP A 19 7.75 -6.13 -4.42
CA ASP A 19 6.73 -7.16 -4.68
C ASP A 19 6.28 -7.87 -3.39
N SER A 20 7.24 -8.24 -2.54
CA SER A 20 6.96 -8.85 -1.24
C SER A 20 6.14 -7.93 -0.34
N ILE A 21 6.46 -6.63 -0.29
CA ILE A 21 5.70 -5.63 0.46
C ILE A 21 4.26 -5.51 -0.07
N LEU A 22 4.08 -5.48 -1.40
CA LEU A 22 2.76 -5.40 -2.02
C LEU A 22 1.92 -6.66 -1.75
N SER A 23 2.55 -7.83 -1.79
CA SER A 23 1.92 -9.12 -1.45
C SER A 23 1.52 -9.18 0.02
N ALA A 24 2.39 -8.70 0.91
CA ALA A 24 2.11 -8.59 2.34
C ALA A 24 0.94 -7.63 2.61
N PHE A 25 0.94 -6.44 2.02
CA PHE A 25 -0.18 -5.49 2.12
C PHE A 25 -1.49 -6.12 1.65
N SER A 26 -1.47 -6.83 0.52
CA SER A 26 -2.64 -7.52 -0.02
C SER A 26 -3.17 -8.61 0.92
N THR A 27 -2.30 -9.20 1.72
CA THR A 27 -2.68 -10.19 2.74
C THR A 27 -3.24 -9.52 3.98
N ILE A 28 -2.53 -8.52 4.52
CA ILE A 28 -2.91 -7.79 5.74
C ILE A 28 -4.24 -7.05 5.52
N CYS A 29 -4.44 -6.39 4.38
CA CYS A 29 -5.62 -5.56 4.14
C CYS A 29 -6.93 -6.35 4.10
N ARG A 30 -6.88 -7.69 4.00
CA ARG A 30 -8.05 -8.57 4.06
C ARG A 30 -8.67 -8.62 5.46
N SER A 31 -7.89 -8.34 6.51
CA SER A 31 -8.41 -8.25 7.88
C SER A 31 -8.97 -6.87 8.21
N ARG A 32 -8.98 -5.93 7.24
CA ARG A 32 -9.46 -4.57 7.45
C ARG A 32 -10.89 -4.56 7.96
N ARG A 33 -11.09 -3.79 9.02
CA ARG A 33 -12.41 -3.52 9.59
C ARG A 33 -13.12 -2.42 8.83
N TYR A 34 -14.44 -2.53 8.76
CA TYR A 34 -15.31 -1.54 8.13
C TYR A 34 -16.38 -1.12 9.12
N GLU A 35 -16.62 0.18 9.24
CA GLU A 35 -17.68 0.75 10.07
C GLU A 35 -18.68 1.47 9.17
N GLN A 36 -19.94 1.03 9.16
CA GLN A 36 -20.98 1.57 8.27
C GLN A 36 -20.57 1.60 6.77
N GLY A 37 -19.73 0.66 6.34
CA GLY A 37 -19.19 0.59 4.98
C GLY A 37 -17.97 1.48 4.72
N ILE A 38 -17.49 2.22 5.72
CA ILE A 38 -16.28 3.04 5.66
C ILE A 38 -15.09 2.17 6.10
N PRO A 39 -14.02 2.07 5.29
CA PRO A 39 -12.81 1.35 5.69
C PRO A 39 -12.12 2.06 6.86
N LEU A 40 -11.82 1.33 7.93
CA LEU A 40 -10.94 1.80 8.99
C LEU A 40 -9.47 1.58 8.60
N SER A 41 -8.58 2.37 9.19
CA SER A 41 -7.13 2.17 9.02
C SER A 41 -6.66 0.82 9.54
N LEU A 42 -5.58 0.32 8.97
CA LEU A 42 -4.91 -0.86 9.49
C LEU A 42 -4.27 -0.51 10.83
N ASP A 43 -4.45 -1.40 11.81
CA ASP A 43 -3.78 -1.28 13.10
C ASP A 43 -2.42 -1.98 13.08
N GLN A 44 -1.53 -1.54 13.98
CA GLN A 44 -0.21 -2.14 14.15
C GLN A 44 -0.30 -3.64 14.49
N GLN A 45 -1.38 -4.07 15.14
CA GLN A 45 -1.56 -5.46 15.52
C GLN A 45 -1.68 -6.38 14.30
N ALA A 46 -2.44 -5.97 13.28
CA ALA A 46 -2.56 -6.73 12.03
C ALA A 46 -1.20 -6.91 11.33
N ILE A 47 -0.35 -5.88 11.38
CA ILE A 47 1.01 -5.91 10.81
C ILE A 47 1.93 -6.83 11.62
N ASN A 48 1.88 -6.72 12.96
CA ASN A 48 2.69 -7.56 13.85
C ASN A 48 2.35 -9.04 13.68
N VAL A 49 1.06 -9.40 13.63
CA VAL A 49 0.64 -10.80 13.43
C VAL A 49 1.17 -11.34 12.09
N TYR A 50 1.18 -10.52 11.03
CA TYR A 50 1.78 -10.93 9.77
C TYR A 50 3.30 -11.15 9.91
N ALA A 51 4.00 -10.21 10.54
CA ALA A 51 5.45 -10.25 10.74
C ALA A 51 5.91 -11.40 11.66
N GLU A 52 5.08 -11.85 12.60
CA GLU A 52 5.37 -13.00 13.47
C GLU A 52 5.42 -14.33 12.70
N HIS A 53 4.75 -14.43 11.56
CA HIS A 53 4.59 -15.66 10.80
C HIS A 53 5.33 -15.66 9.45
N ASN A 54 5.95 -14.54 9.08
CA ASN A 54 6.58 -14.35 7.78
C ASN A 54 7.90 -13.60 7.92
N ASP A 55 8.90 -13.98 7.13
CA ASP A 55 10.14 -13.23 7.02
C ASP A 55 9.90 -11.89 6.31
N LEU A 56 10.36 -10.80 6.90
CA LEU A 56 10.21 -9.47 6.31
C LEU A 56 11.31 -9.21 5.28
N PRO A 57 10.98 -8.65 4.10
CA PRO A 57 11.95 -8.36 3.05
C PRO A 57 12.90 -7.20 3.40
N VAL A 58 12.57 -6.43 4.45
CA VAL A 58 13.28 -5.25 4.94
C VAL A 58 13.16 -5.17 6.46
N ALA A 59 13.88 -4.24 7.09
CA ALA A 59 13.76 -3.98 8.52
C ALA A 59 12.31 -3.64 8.91
N ALA A 60 11.87 -4.13 10.07
CA ALA A 60 10.47 -4.04 10.49
C ALA A 60 9.88 -2.63 10.47
N HIS A 61 10.65 -1.60 10.87
CA HIS A 61 10.18 -0.22 10.82
C HIS A 61 9.93 0.26 9.38
N ILE A 62 10.82 -0.08 8.44
CA ILE A 62 10.65 0.23 7.00
C ILE A 62 9.42 -0.49 6.45
N PHE A 63 9.27 -1.77 6.79
CA PHE A 63 8.12 -2.56 6.38
C PHE A 63 6.81 -1.94 6.86
N ASN A 64 6.73 -1.59 8.15
CA ASN A 64 5.55 -0.95 8.74
C ASN A 64 5.24 0.38 8.06
N ASP A 65 6.25 1.23 7.83
CA ASP A 65 6.08 2.52 7.14
C ASP A 65 5.53 2.32 5.72
N CYS A 66 6.02 1.32 4.99
CA CYS A 66 5.49 0.99 3.66
C CYS A 66 4.04 0.51 3.72
N ILE A 67 3.68 -0.36 4.67
CA ILE A 67 2.29 -0.83 4.84
C ILE A 67 1.36 0.33 5.16
N PHE A 68 1.75 1.24 6.07
CA PHE A 68 0.96 2.42 6.39
C PHE A 68 0.85 3.42 5.24
N ALA A 69 1.92 3.60 4.45
CA ALA A 69 1.86 4.44 3.26
C ALA A 69 0.87 3.89 2.22
N LEU A 70 0.90 2.58 1.96
CA LEU A 70 -0.07 1.92 1.08
C LEU A 70 -1.51 2.00 1.64
N ASP A 71 -1.66 1.87 2.95
CA ASP A 71 -2.94 2.03 3.63
C ASP A 71 -3.54 3.42 3.44
N ASN A 72 -2.73 4.46 3.65
CA ASN A 72 -3.14 5.85 3.46
C ASN A 72 -3.60 6.13 2.03
N LEU A 73 -2.85 5.64 1.02
CA LEU A 73 -3.23 5.78 -0.39
C LEU A 73 -4.59 5.12 -0.68
N PHE A 74 -4.85 3.95 -0.10
CA PHE A 74 -6.13 3.26 -0.23
C PHE A 74 -7.28 4.07 0.42
N LEU A 75 -7.09 4.53 1.66
CA LEU A 75 -8.10 5.31 2.39
C LEU A 75 -8.43 6.62 1.68
N GLU A 76 -7.42 7.34 1.18
CA GLU A 76 -7.61 8.55 0.38
C GLU A 76 -8.49 8.28 -0.85
N GLU A 77 -8.22 7.20 -1.58
CA GLU A 77 -8.98 6.83 -2.77
C GLU A 77 -10.43 6.46 -2.42
N CYS A 78 -10.64 5.74 -1.30
CA CYS A 78 -11.97 5.44 -0.78
C CYS A 78 -12.74 6.71 -0.40
N HIS A 79 -12.10 7.65 0.29
CA HIS A 79 -12.71 8.93 0.65
C HIS A 79 -13.05 9.76 -0.58
N LYS A 80 -12.12 9.88 -1.55
CA LYS A 80 -12.36 10.58 -2.82
C LYS A 80 -13.57 10.01 -3.54
N LYS A 81 -13.70 8.68 -3.63
CA LYS A 81 -14.87 8.01 -4.23
C LYS A 81 -16.17 8.25 -3.47
N ALA A 82 -16.12 8.23 -2.13
CA ALA A 82 -17.29 8.52 -1.31
C ALA A 82 -17.80 9.96 -1.52
N THR A 83 -16.88 10.94 -1.53
CA THR A 83 -17.22 12.35 -1.80
C THR A 83 -17.79 12.52 -3.20
N GLN A 84 -17.19 11.91 -4.23
CA GLN A 84 -17.69 12.00 -5.61
C GLN A 84 -19.12 11.45 -5.76
N ARG A 85 -19.44 10.35 -5.06
CA ARG A 85 -20.80 9.79 -5.05
C ARG A 85 -21.80 10.75 -4.41
N ALA A 86 -21.43 11.38 -3.29
CA ALA A 86 -22.27 12.35 -2.61
C ALA A 86 -22.57 13.59 -3.49
N THR A 87 -21.59 14.09 -4.25
CA THR A 87 -21.78 15.27 -5.13
C THR A 87 -22.50 14.99 -6.45
N LYS A 88 -22.64 13.72 -6.86
CA LYS A 88 -23.34 13.34 -8.10
C LYS A 88 -24.84 13.06 -7.88
N THR A 89 -25.32 13.23 -6.65
CA THR A 89 -26.73 13.09 -6.25
C THR A 89 -27.34 14.48 -6.11
#